data_AF-A0A4U8UXA2-F1
#
_entry.id   AF-A0A4U8UXA2-F1
#
_cell.length_a   1.000
_cell.length_b   1.000
_cell.length_c   1.000
_cell.angle_alpha   90.00
_cell.angle_beta   90.00
_cell.angle_gamma   90.00
#
_symmetry.space_group_name_H-M   'P 1'
#
loop_
_entity.id
_entity.type
_entity.pdbx_description
1 polymer ?
#
loop_
_entity_poly.entity_id
_entity_poly.type
_entity_poly.pdbx_seq_one_letter_code
_entity_poly.pdbx_strand_id
1 'polypeptide(L)'
;MPRVPPPTPPHTPALPRVKDSDGLYAVYVPSGIGSPSGEVFKSLKDASMFATSPLPKRYGARFKRFTSKQDAEAYALRGGDSASIKPETLSDRDTVEKVCSEPVVPFPSVTKPQLGEVKRAIEKFHNDIFVNLAEQNPRVLINTSADTPTIIAEGCRYNALHIASKCGNCAVVKYVIELVKDHESLAKIYGTKDVAFRSEVLLENFLTTPDKGENNTPLHFASKFGFVDIVALLTQYSACNLSALNKYEMSPLQVACSRYSGEGDAKKKRVSEISKYIGAYYIPLYRSADFPILTAPTYRYPRPTLNPNEIDVSKCSGDGS
;
A
#
# COMPACT_ATOMS: atom_id res chain seq x y z
N MET A 1 2.12 -44.78 47.58
CA MET A 1 0.91 -43.94 47.59
C MET A 1 0.82 -43.22 46.24
N PRO A 2 0.02 -43.71 45.27
CA PRO A 2 -0.10 -43.06 43.98
C PRO A 2 -0.97 -41.80 44.10
N ARG A 3 -0.49 -40.68 43.54
CA ARG A 3 -1.19 -39.39 43.54
C ARG A 3 -2.42 -39.48 42.62
N VAL A 4 -3.58 -39.16 43.17
CA VAL A 4 -4.86 -39.04 42.45
C VAL A 4 -4.81 -37.81 41.52
N PRO A 5 -5.21 -37.91 40.25
CA PRO A 5 -5.29 -36.75 39.37
C PRO A 5 -6.47 -35.83 39.77
N PRO A 6 -6.35 -34.50 39.56
CA PRO A 6 -7.41 -33.56 39.91
C PRO A 6 -8.65 -33.74 39.02
N PRO A 7 -9.85 -33.39 39.51
CA PRO A 7 -11.11 -33.56 38.78
C PRO A 7 -11.16 -32.67 37.54
N THR A 8 -11.63 -33.23 36.44
CA THR A 8 -11.94 -32.51 35.20
C THR A 8 -13.05 -31.48 35.43
N PRO A 9 -12.93 -30.23 34.94
CA PRO A 9 -13.97 -29.23 35.08
C PRO A 9 -15.23 -29.66 34.28
N PRO A 10 -16.43 -29.26 34.73
CA PRO A 10 -17.68 -29.65 34.08
C PRO A 10 -17.77 -29.08 32.67
N HIS A 11 -18.18 -29.94 31.72
CA HIS A 11 -18.58 -29.54 30.38
C HIS A 11 -19.70 -28.49 30.49
N THR A 12 -19.36 -27.24 30.20
CA THR A 12 -20.36 -26.21 29.92
C THR A 12 -21.01 -26.58 28.58
N PRO A 13 -22.34 -26.76 28.51
CA PRO A 13 -23.01 -26.95 27.23
C PRO A 13 -22.77 -25.68 26.40
N ALA A 14 -22.26 -25.87 25.19
CA ALA A 14 -22.10 -24.80 24.22
C ALA A 14 -23.44 -24.07 24.07
N LEU A 15 -23.43 -22.75 24.28
CA LEU A 15 -24.56 -21.89 23.96
C LEU A 15 -25.00 -22.20 22.52
N PRO A 16 -26.32 -22.36 22.29
CA PRO A 16 -26.81 -22.60 20.94
C PRO A 16 -26.33 -21.48 20.03
N ARG A 17 -25.78 -21.84 18.86
CA ARG A 17 -25.52 -20.90 17.77
C ARG A 17 -26.81 -20.10 17.55
N VAL A 18 -26.77 -18.82 17.91
CA VAL A 18 -27.84 -17.89 17.64
C VAL A 18 -28.05 -17.90 16.14
N LYS A 19 -29.24 -18.36 15.72
CA LYS A 19 -29.73 -18.29 14.35
C LYS A 19 -29.58 -16.87 13.83
N ASP A 20 -29.25 -16.71 12.55
CA ASP A 20 -29.19 -15.44 11.83
C ASP A 20 -30.26 -14.46 12.36
N SER A 21 -29.82 -13.43 13.09
CA SER A 21 -30.68 -12.30 13.37
C SER A 21 -30.93 -11.60 12.04
N ASP A 22 -32.17 -11.60 11.56
CA ASP A 22 -32.61 -10.92 10.33
C ASP A 22 -32.11 -9.48 10.30
N GLY A 23 -30.97 -9.25 9.63
CA GLY A 23 -30.42 -7.90 9.43
C GLY A 23 -31.26 -7.16 8.41
N LEU A 24 -31.66 -5.92 8.71
CA LEU A 24 -32.31 -5.03 7.74
C LEU A 24 -31.22 -4.32 6.92
N TYR A 25 -31.46 -4.14 5.63
CA TYR A 25 -30.52 -3.49 4.70
C TYR A 25 -31.24 -2.33 4.03
N ALA A 26 -30.75 -1.10 4.20
CA ALA A 26 -31.34 0.06 3.54
C ALA A 26 -30.47 0.50 2.37
N VAL A 27 -31.09 0.80 1.23
CA VAL A 27 -30.46 1.39 0.05
C VAL A 27 -30.93 2.83 -0.07
N TYR A 28 -29.99 3.77 -0.06
CA TYR A 28 -30.23 5.18 -0.36
C TYR A 28 -29.89 5.47 -1.81
N VAL A 29 -30.71 6.26 -2.48
CA VAL A 29 -30.46 6.76 -3.84
C VAL A 29 -30.52 8.28 -3.80
N PRO A 30 -29.41 8.99 -4.13
CA PRO A 30 -29.41 10.45 -4.23
C PRO A 30 -30.53 10.98 -5.15
N SER A 31 -31.24 12.01 -4.69
CA SER A 31 -32.39 12.56 -5.40
C SER A 31 -31.98 13.27 -6.69
N GLY A 32 -32.57 12.86 -7.82
CA GLY A 32 -32.40 13.45 -9.14
C GLY A 32 -33.68 13.33 -9.97
N ILE A 33 -33.76 14.04 -11.10
CA ILE A 33 -34.93 13.97 -11.99
C ILE A 33 -35.07 12.54 -12.54
N GLY A 34 -36.09 11.81 -12.07
CA GLY A 34 -36.31 10.41 -12.42
C GLY A 34 -35.52 9.39 -11.59
N SER A 35 -34.96 9.78 -10.42
CA SER A 35 -34.32 8.85 -9.50
C SER A 35 -35.35 7.96 -8.78
N PRO A 36 -35.11 6.65 -8.66
CA PRO A 36 -35.94 5.79 -7.82
C PRO A 36 -35.74 6.12 -6.33
N SER A 37 -36.77 5.93 -5.52
CA SER A 37 -36.69 6.10 -4.06
C SER A 37 -35.81 5.03 -3.43
N GLY A 38 -35.12 5.39 -2.33
CA GLY A 38 -34.44 4.41 -1.50
C GLY A 38 -35.41 3.44 -0.81
N GLU A 39 -34.96 2.21 -0.58
CA GLU A 39 -35.79 1.12 -0.04
C GLU A 39 -35.06 0.30 1.03
N VAL A 40 -35.83 -0.40 1.89
CA VAL A 40 -35.32 -1.28 2.94
C VAL A 40 -35.66 -2.73 2.64
N PHE A 41 -34.66 -3.60 2.70
CA PHE A 41 -34.72 -5.02 2.38
C PHE A 41 -34.40 -5.86 3.62
N LYS A 42 -34.95 -7.08 3.67
CA LYS A 42 -34.65 -8.08 4.72
C LYS A 42 -33.49 -9.01 4.35
N SER A 43 -33.08 -8.98 3.08
CA SER A 43 -32.03 -9.83 2.53
C SER A 43 -30.94 -8.97 1.90
N LEU A 44 -29.68 -9.33 2.18
CA LEU A 44 -28.51 -8.71 1.56
C LEU A 44 -28.53 -8.86 0.03
N LYS A 45 -29.04 -10.00 -0.47
CA LYS A 45 -29.10 -10.27 -1.91
C LYS A 45 -30.02 -9.26 -2.60
N ASP A 46 -31.17 -8.97 -2.02
CA ASP A 46 -32.17 -8.08 -2.61
C ASP A 46 -31.69 -6.62 -2.59
N ALA A 47 -31.11 -6.17 -1.47
CA ALA A 47 -30.51 -4.85 -1.37
C ALA A 47 -29.36 -4.64 -2.38
N SER A 48 -28.52 -5.66 -2.56
CA SER A 48 -27.40 -5.62 -3.51
C SER A 48 -27.87 -5.60 -4.96
N MET A 49 -28.88 -6.42 -5.30
CA MET A 49 -29.49 -6.42 -6.63
C MET A 49 -30.13 -5.06 -6.96
N PHE A 50 -30.85 -4.47 -6.00
CA PHE A 50 -31.46 -3.15 -6.18
C PHE A 50 -30.40 -2.06 -6.37
N ALA A 51 -29.40 -1.97 -5.49
CA ALA A 51 -28.33 -0.97 -5.58
C ALA A 51 -27.49 -1.07 -6.87
N THR A 52 -27.34 -2.29 -7.40
CA THR A 52 -26.55 -2.55 -8.61
C THR A 52 -27.37 -2.44 -9.90
N SER A 53 -28.70 -2.29 -9.80
CA SER A 53 -29.57 -2.18 -10.97
C SER A 53 -29.32 -0.87 -11.75
N PRO A 54 -29.56 -0.85 -13.08
CA PRO A 54 -29.09 0.23 -13.96
C PRO A 54 -29.55 1.64 -13.57
N LEU A 55 -30.72 1.77 -12.94
CA LEU A 55 -31.29 3.04 -12.53
C LEU A 55 -30.66 3.56 -11.21
N PRO A 56 -30.83 2.90 -10.04
CA PRO A 56 -30.16 3.28 -8.78
C PRO A 56 -28.65 3.45 -8.92
N LYS A 57 -27.98 2.57 -9.67
CA LYS A 57 -26.52 2.63 -9.86
C LYS A 57 -26.06 3.91 -10.55
N ARG A 58 -26.85 4.43 -11.52
CA ARG A 58 -26.54 5.69 -12.22
C ARG A 58 -26.59 6.91 -11.29
N TYR A 59 -27.44 6.85 -10.26
CA TYR A 59 -27.57 7.92 -9.26
C TYR A 59 -26.63 7.74 -8.07
N GLY A 60 -25.76 6.72 -8.07
CA GLY A 60 -24.81 6.50 -6.97
C GLY A 60 -25.45 5.87 -5.73
N ALA A 61 -26.33 4.88 -5.91
CA ALA A 61 -26.97 4.17 -4.82
C ALA A 61 -25.97 3.57 -3.81
N ARG A 62 -26.27 3.72 -2.51
CA ARG A 62 -25.44 3.23 -1.40
C ARG A 62 -26.30 2.40 -0.46
N PHE A 63 -25.84 1.22 -0.05
CA PHE A 63 -26.58 0.40 0.91
C PHE A 63 -25.79 0.12 2.19
N LYS A 64 -26.51 -0.01 3.31
CA LYS A 64 -25.94 -0.25 4.65
C LYS A 64 -26.84 -1.19 5.44
N ARG A 65 -26.24 -1.98 6.34
CA ARG A 65 -26.95 -2.91 7.24
C ARG A 65 -27.32 -2.23 8.55
N PHE A 66 -28.51 -2.50 9.04
CA PHE A 66 -29.11 -1.96 10.26
C PHE A 66 -29.73 -3.08 11.10
N THR A 67 -29.80 -2.82 12.40
CA THR A 67 -30.50 -3.67 13.38
C THR A 67 -31.88 -3.10 13.73
N SER A 68 -32.06 -1.78 13.60
CA SER A 68 -33.33 -1.08 13.81
C SER A 68 -34.00 -0.74 12.48
N LYS A 69 -35.31 -0.97 12.38
CA LYS A 69 -36.12 -0.64 11.19
C LYS A 69 -36.21 0.87 10.97
N GLN A 70 -36.32 1.64 12.04
CA GLN A 70 -36.45 3.11 11.96
C GLN A 70 -35.17 3.75 11.38
N ASP A 71 -33.99 3.27 11.79
CA ASP A 71 -32.72 3.78 11.29
C ASP A 71 -32.50 3.39 9.81
N ALA A 72 -32.97 2.21 9.42
CA ALA A 72 -32.93 1.75 8.03
C ALA A 72 -33.81 2.62 7.13
N GLU A 73 -35.05 2.91 7.55
CA GLU A 73 -35.98 3.78 6.82
C GLU A 73 -35.44 5.22 6.73
N ALA A 74 -34.85 5.76 7.80
CA ALA A 74 -34.23 7.07 7.82
C ALA A 74 -33.03 7.17 6.86
N TYR A 75 -32.19 6.13 6.81
CA TYR A 75 -31.05 6.07 5.90
C TYR A 75 -31.50 5.97 4.43
N ALA A 76 -32.52 5.14 4.13
CA ALA A 76 -33.09 5.03 2.78
C ALA A 76 -33.63 6.36 2.25
N LEU A 77 -34.12 7.24 3.14
CA LEU A 77 -34.70 8.52 2.78
C LEU A 77 -33.66 9.66 2.69
N ARG A 78 -32.68 9.72 3.60
CA ARG A 78 -31.80 10.89 3.77
C ARG A 78 -30.31 10.66 3.51
N GLY A 79 -29.87 9.41 3.33
CA GLY A 79 -28.47 9.13 2.99
C GLY A 79 -27.46 9.26 4.15
N GLY A 80 -27.94 9.53 5.37
CA GLY A 80 -27.13 9.56 6.58
C GLY A 80 -26.20 10.78 6.68
N ASP A 81 -26.76 11.96 6.93
CA ASP A 81 -25.97 13.10 7.43
C ASP A 81 -25.44 12.79 8.84
N SER A 82 -24.18 12.39 8.91
CA SER A 82 -23.36 12.50 10.12
C SER A 82 -21.91 12.72 9.71
N ALA A 83 -21.60 14.01 9.60
CA ALA A 83 -20.26 14.56 9.53
C ALA A 83 -19.44 14.10 10.76
N SER A 84 -18.23 13.63 10.49
CA SER A 84 -17.16 13.52 11.49
C SER A 84 -16.40 14.84 11.52
N ILE A 85 -16.66 15.62 12.57
CA ILE A 85 -15.91 16.74 13.15
C ILE A 85 -14.53 17.05 12.55
N LYS A 86 -14.34 18.29 12.07
CA LYS A 86 -13.39 19.29 12.61
C LYS A 86 -13.72 20.72 12.11
N PRO A 87 -13.35 21.77 12.88
CA PRO A 87 -14.17 22.95 13.11
C PRO A 87 -14.05 24.06 12.04
N GLU A 88 -15.15 24.79 11.98
CA GLU A 88 -15.52 25.89 11.09
C GLU A 88 -14.62 27.12 11.19
N THR A 89 -14.45 27.82 10.06
CA THR A 89 -14.69 29.27 10.02
C THR A 89 -15.31 29.64 8.68
N LEU A 90 -16.39 30.39 8.76
CA LEU A 90 -17.28 30.86 7.70
C LEU A 90 -16.64 32.00 6.90
N SER A 91 -16.83 32.01 5.57
CA SER A 91 -17.43 33.15 4.85
C SER A 91 -17.62 32.86 3.36
N ASP A 92 -18.89 32.71 2.99
CA ASP A 92 -19.60 33.48 1.97
C ASP A 92 -19.11 33.55 0.50
N ARG A 93 -20.07 33.19 -0.38
CA ARG A 93 -20.37 33.66 -1.75
C ARG A 93 -19.90 32.86 -2.98
N ASP A 94 -20.93 32.35 -3.67
CA ASP A 94 -21.12 32.25 -5.12
C ASP A 94 -19.88 32.04 -6.00
N THR A 95 -19.64 30.80 -6.41
CA THR A 95 -19.26 30.49 -7.80
C THR A 95 -19.35 28.98 -8.07
N VAL A 96 -20.33 28.62 -8.91
CA VAL A 96 -20.39 27.45 -9.81
C VAL A 96 -19.78 26.16 -9.27
N GLU A 97 -20.62 25.28 -8.71
CA GLU A 97 -20.28 23.90 -8.39
C GLU A 97 -19.76 23.16 -9.63
N LYS A 98 -18.44 23.05 -9.70
CA LYS A 98 -17.77 22.05 -10.53
C LYS A 98 -18.04 20.70 -9.88
N VAL A 99 -19.04 19.99 -10.40
CA VAL A 99 -19.30 18.57 -10.09
C VAL A 99 -17.99 17.79 -10.32
N CYS A 100 -17.29 17.47 -9.23
CA CYS A 100 -16.15 16.56 -9.26
C CYS A 100 -16.67 15.15 -9.50
N SER A 101 -16.89 14.83 -10.78
CA SER A 101 -17.02 13.45 -11.22
C SER A 101 -15.68 12.75 -10.98
N GLU A 102 -15.72 11.65 -10.25
CA GLU A 102 -14.58 10.75 -10.09
C GLU A 102 -14.14 10.27 -11.49
N PRO A 103 -12.86 10.39 -11.85
CA PRO A 103 -12.41 10.06 -13.20
C PRO A 103 -12.68 8.58 -13.49
N VAL A 104 -13.27 8.32 -14.66
CA VAL A 104 -13.52 6.95 -15.12
C VAL A 104 -12.17 6.29 -15.37
N VAL A 105 -11.78 5.36 -14.48
CA VAL A 105 -10.55 4.59 -14.61
C VAL A 105 -10.57 3.82 -15.95
N PRO A 106 -9.60 4.03 -16.87
CA PRO A 106 -9.66 3.47 -18.23
C PRO A 106 -9.48 1.94 -18.31
N PHE A 107 -9.09 1.31 -17.21
CA PHE A 107 -8.66 -0.08 -17.17
C PHE A 107 -9.65 -1.00 -16.45
N PRO A 108 -9.94 -2.19 -16.98
CA PRO A 108 -10.87 -3.13 -16.37
C PRO A 108 -10.36 -3.67 -15.04
N SER A 109 -11.28 -4.12 -14.19
CA SER A 109 -10.93 -4.75 -12.90
C SER A 109 -10.13 -6.04 -13.13
N VAL A 110 -9.16 -6.27 -12.25
CA VAL A 110 -8.25 -7.41 -12.37
C VAL A 110 -8.91 -8.69 -11.91
N THR A 111 -8.68 -9.77 -12.65
CA THR A 111 -9.18 -11.12 -12.34
C THR A 111 -8.12 -11.96 -11.60
N LYS A 112 -8.56 -12.96 -10.82
CA LYS A 112 -7.63 -13.88 -10.12
C LYS A 112 -6.66 -14.63 -11.04
N PRO A 113 -7.07 -15.13 -12.23
CA PRO A 113 -6.16 -15.77 -13.18
C PRO A 113 -5.04 -14.82 -13.64
N GLN A 114 -5.36 -13.57 -13.93
CA GLN A 114 -4.35 -12.56 -14.31
C GLN A 114 -3.33 -12.34 -13.18
N LEU A 115 -3.77 -12.22 -11.93
CA LEU A 115 -2.84 -12.12 -10.79
C LEU A 115 -1.96 -13.37 -10.65
N GLY A 116 -2.53 -14.55 -10.86
CA GLY A 116 -1.77 -15.81 -10.86
C GLY A 116 -0.71 -15.87 -11.97
N GLU A 117 -1.01 -15.31 -13.15
CA GLU A 117 -0.08 -15.22 -14.26
C GLU A 117 1.05 -14.21 -13.99
N VAL A 118 0.72 -13.02 -13.48
CA VAL A 118 1.70 -12.02 -13.05
C VAL A 118 2.62 -12.61 -11.99
N LYS A 119 2.06 -13.27 -10.96
CA LYS A 119 2.86 -13.95 -9.93
C LYS A 119 3.87 -14.93 -10.54
N ARG A 120 3.39 -15.81 -11.43
CA ARG A 120 4.23 -16.83 -12.08
C ARG A 120 5.32 -16.18 -12.94
N ALA A 121 5.00 -15.11 -13.67
CA ALA A 121 5.97 -14.38 -14.48
C ALA A 121 7.10 -13.79 -13.61
N ILE A 122 6.77 -13.18 -12.47
CA ILE A 122 7.76 -12.63 -11.52
C ILE A 122 8.64 -13.75 -10.93
N GLU A 123 8.03 -14.84 -10.46
CA GLU A 123 8.74 -15.97 -9.82
C GLU A 123 9.64 -16.75 -10.80
N LYS A 124 9.26 -16.79 -12.08
CA LYS A 124 10.02 -17.48 -13.15
C LYS A 124 10.94 -16.55 -13.95
N PHE A 125 11.04 -15.28 -13.58
CA PHE A 125 11.86 -14.28 -14.28
C PHE A 125 11.49 -14.09 -15.76
N HIS A 126 10.22 -14.33 -16.12
CA HIS A 126 9.70 -14.04 -17.46
C HIS A 126 9.33 -12.55 -17.55
N ASN A 127 10.34 -11.68 -17.56
CA ASN A 127 10.16 -10.24 -17.45
C ASN A 127 9.36 -9.66 -18.62
N ASP A 128 9.51 -10.19 -19.82
CA ASP A 128 8.78 -9.72 -21.00
C ASP A 128 7.26 -9.97 -20.86
N ILE A 129 6.89 -11.14 -20.35
CA ILE A 129 5.48 -11.49 -20.06
C ILE A 129 4.94 -10.58 -18.96
N PHE A 130 5.73 -10.36 -17.91
CA PHE A 130 5.35 -9.46 -16.82
C PHE A 130 5.09 -8.04 -17.33
N VAL A 131 6.00 -7.48 -18.13
CA VAL A 131 5.87 -6.12 -18.71
C VAL A 131 4.62 -6.05 -19.58
N ASN A 132 4.42 -7.03 -20.47
CA ASN A 132 3.25 -7.07 -21.35
C ASN A 132 1.92 -7.09 -20.55
N LEU A 133 1.83 -7.92 -19.49
CA LEU A 133 0.66 -7.94 -18.61
C LEU A 133 0.43 -6.61 -17.88
N ALA A 134 1.50 -5.97 -17.41
CA ALA A 134 1.44 -4.68 -16.72
C ALA A 134 1.04 -3.55 -17.67
N GLU A 135 1.51 -3.55 -18.92
CA GLU A 135 1.13 -2.57 -19.95
C GLU A 135 -0.31 -2.75 -20.42
N GLN A 136 -0.77 -3.98 -20.60
CA GLN A 136 -2.18 -4.26 -20.95
C GLN A 136 -3.15 -3.80 -19.87
N ASN A 137 -2.81 -4.02 -18.60
CA ASN A 137 -3.63 -3.57 -17.48
C ASN A 137 -2.76 -3.24 -16.25
N PRO A 138 -2.38 -1.96 -16.06
CA PRO A 138 -1.57 -1.53 -14.92
C PRO A 138 -2.23 -1.76 -13.56
N ARG A 139 -3.55 -2.02 -13.54
CA ARG A 139 -4.25 -2.35 -12.29
C ARG A 139 -3.80 -3.66 -11.66
N VAL A 140 -3.11 -4.53 -12.42
CA VAL A 140 -2.46 -5.73 -11.86
C VAL A 140 -1.37 -5.37 -10.84
N LEU A 141 -0.83 -4.14 -10.91
CA LEU A 141 0.16 -3.60 -9.98
C LEU A 141 -0.43 -2.57 -9.04
N ILE A 142 -1.34 -1.70 -9.52
CA ILE A 142 -1.85 -0.55 -8.76
C ILE A 142 -3.37 -0.65 -8.58
N ASN A 143 -3.83 -0.60 -7.34
CA ASN A 143 -5.25 -0.51 -7.03
C ASN A 143 -5.69 0.96 -7.03
N THR A 144 -6.20 1.42 -8.17
CA THR A 144 -6.62 2.81 -8.39
C THR A 144 -7.77 3.29 -7.51
N SER A 145 -8.61 2.40 -6.97
CA SER A 145 -9.71 2.83 -6.09
C SER A 145 -9.26 3.15 -4.67
N ALA A 146 -8.07 2.70 -4.28
CA ALA A 146 -7.60 2.79 -2.90
C ALA A 146 -6.17 3.31 -2.79
N ASP A 147 -5.58 3.80 -3.89
CA ASP A 147 -4.21 4.31 -3.95
C ASP A 147 -3.18 3.39 -3.25
N THR A 148 -3.33 2.08 -3.48
CA THR A 148 -2.53 1.03 -2.83
C THR A 148 -1.97 0.03 -3.84
N PRO A 149 -0.82 -0.62 -3.53
CA PRO A 149 -0.33 -1.75 -4.30
C PRO A 149 -1.37 -2.87 -4.40
N THR A 150 -1.56 -3.41 -5.61
CA THR A 150 -2.42 -4.57 -5.82
C THR A 150 -1.83 -5.79 -5.12
N ILE A 151 -2.68 -6.50 -4.36
CA ILE A 151 -2.31 -7.74 -3.69
C ILE A 151 -2.39 -8.87 -4.72
N ILE A 152 -1.24 -9.41 -5.09
CA ILE A 152 -1.11 -10.48 -6.09
C ILE A 152 -1.27 -11.85 -5.42
N ALA A 153 -0.74 -12.04 -4.21
CA ALA A 153 -0.88 -13.29 -3.46
C ALA A 153 -1.69 -13.07 -2.17
N GLU A 154 -2.98 -13.41 -2.18
CA GLU A 154 -3.95 -13.14 -1.09
C GLU A 154 -3.51 -13.74 0.27
N GLY A 155 -2.96 -14.96 0.28
CA GLY A 155 -2.60 -15.67 1.52
C GLY A 155 -1.64 -14.90 2.43
N CYS A 156 -0.50 -14.45 1.87
CA CYS A 156 0.51 -13.65 2.58
C CYS A 156 0.34 -12.15 2.36
N ARG A 157 -0.66 -11.73 1.56
CA ARG A 157 -0.88 -10.36 1.08
C ARG A 157 0.33 -9.74 0.36
N TYR A 158 1.00 -10.51 -0.50
CA TYR A 158 2.12 -9.97 -1.26
C TYR A 158 1.66 -9.09 -2.42
N ASN A 159 2.24 -7.89 -2.51
CA ASN A 159 2.26 -7.08 -3.74
C ASN A 159 3.42 -7.54 -4.66
N ALA A 160 3.55 -6.91 -5.83
CA ALA A 160 4.61 -7.22 -6.79
C ALA A 160 6.03 -7.08 -6.19
N LEU A 161 6.26 -6.04 -5.40
CA LEU A 161 7.58 -5.74 -4.82
C LEU A 161 8.01 -6.78 -3.79
N HIS A 162 7.08 -7.29 -2.99
CA HIS A 162 7.34 -8.41 -2.08
C HIS A 162 7.78 -9.67 -2.83
N ILE A 163 7.06 -10.05 -3.89
CA ILE A 163 7.36 -11.25 -4.67
C ILE A 163 8.72 -11.09 -5.36
N ALA A 164 8.93 -9.97 -6.02
CA ALA A 164 10.18 -9.67 -6.73
C ALA A 164 11.39 -9.62 -5.77
N SER A 165 11.25 -9.01 -4.60
CA SER A 165 12.30 -8.97 -3.57
C SER A 165 12.56 -10.33 -2.94
N LYS A 166 11.55 -11.20 -2.88
CA LYS A 166 11.67 -12.56 -2.35
C LYS A 166 12.37 -13.51 -3.33
N CYS A 167 12.13 -13.38 -4.65
CA CYS A 167 12.78 -14.22 -5.65
C CYS A 167 14.09 -13.64 -6.19
N GLY A 168 14.35 -12.35 -6.01
CA GLY A 168 15.55 -11.67 -6.52
C GLY A 168 15.37 -11.06 -7.91
N ASN A 169 14.13 -10.84 -8.34
CA ASN A 169 13.83 -10.25 -9.65
C ASN A 169 13.97 -8.72 -9.63
N CYS A 170 15.21 -8.25 -9.80
CA CYS A 170 15.54 -6.82 -9.81
C CYS A 170 14.86 -6.05 -10.96
N ALA A 171 14.61 -6.68 -12.11
CA ALA A 171 13.95 -6.04 -13.25
C ALA A 171 12.52 -5.60 -12.90
N VAL A 172 11.76 -6.48 -12.24
CA VAL A 172 10.40 -6.16 -11.76
C VAL A 172 10.42 -5.08 -10.69
N VAL A 173 11.39 -5.10 -9.77
CA VAL A 173 11.53 -4.05 -8.74
C VAL A 173 11.74 -2.68 -9.39
N LYS A 174 12.65 -2.60 -10.38
CA LYS A 174 12.90 -1.36 -11.14
C LYS A 174 11.65 -0.89 -11.87
N TYR A 175 11.01 -1.78 -12.63
CA TYR A 175 9.82 -1.47 -13.41
C TYR A 175 8.70 -0.89 -12.52
N VAL A 176 8.39 -1.52 -11.38
CA VAL A 176 7.34 -1.05 -10.48
C VAL A 176 7.65 0.35 -9.95
N ILE A 177 8.89 0.61 -9.56
CA ILE A 177 9.30 1.93 -9.04
C ILE A 177 9.28 2.99 -10.14
N GLU A 178 9.74 2.65 -11.35
CA GLU A 178 9.72 3.54 -12.52
C GLU A 178 8.28 3.89 -12.93
N LEU A 179 7.38 2.89 -12.97
CA LEU A 179 5.96 3.08 -13.27
C LEU A 179 5.28 4.04 -12.29
N VAL A 180 5.55 3.90 -10.98
CA VAL A 180 4.94 4.76 -9.96
C VAL A 180 5.51 6.17 -10.02
N LYS A 181 6.81 6.33 -10.33
CA LYS A 181 7.43 7.66 -10.42
C LYS A 181 7.12 8.39 -11.73
N ASP A 182 6.73 7.67 -12.78
CA ASP A 182 6.30 8.27 -14.03
C ASP A 182 4.89 8.83 -13.92
N HIS A 183 4.81 10.14 -13.71
CA HIS A 183 3.56 10.87 -13.60
C HIS A 183 2.73 10.81 -14.89
N GLU A 184 3.34 10.66 -16.07
CA GLU A 184 2.59 10.53 -17.32
C GLU A 184 1.87 9.18 -17.39
N SER A 185 2.57 8.10 -17.04
CA SER A 185 1.97 6.78 -16.95
C SER A 185 0.89 6.71 -15.87
N LEU A 186 1.14 7.25 -14.68
CA LEU A 186 0.12 7.32 -13.63
C LEU A 186 -1.10 8.15 -14.07
N ALA A 187 -0.92 9.27 -14.76
CA ALA A 187 -2.02 10.07 -15.24
C ALA A 187 -2.93 9.30 -16.21
N LYS A 188 -2.35 8.45 -17.07
CA LYS A 188 -3.09 7.52 -17.94
C LYS A 188 -3.84 6.46 -17.13
N ILE A 189 -3.21 5.91 -16.09
CA ILE A 189 -3.79 4.87 -15.22
C ILE A 189 -5.03 5.37 -14.48
N TYR A 190 -4.92 6.57 -13.92
CA TYR A 190 -5.99 7.17 -13.11
C TYR A 190 -7.00 7.99 -13.92
N GLY A 191 -6.68 8.38 -15.15
CA GLY A 191 -7.51 9.28 -15.94
C GLY A 191 -7.57 10.72 -15.40
N THR A 192 -6.56 11.14 -14.64
CA THR A 192 -6.44 12.49 -14.06
C THR A 192 -5.00 12.99 -14.11
N LYS A 193 -4.82 14.32 -14.11
CA LYS A 193 -3.49 14.95 -14.03
C LYS A 193 -2.97 15.07 -12.59
N ASP A 194 -3.86 14.95 -11.60
CA ASP A 194 -3.51 15.06 -10.18
C ASP A 194 -2.99 13.72 -9.64
N VAL A 195 -1.72 13.43 -9.96
CA VAL A 195 -1.07 12.16 -9.61
C VAL A 195 0.22 12.32 -8.81
N ALA A 196 0.69 13.55 -8.56
CA ALA A 196 1.95 13.78 -7.84
C ALA A 196 1.89 13.24 -6.40
N PHE A 197 0.85 13.62 -5.64
CA PHE A 197 0.66 13.09 -4.29
C PHE A 197 0.41 11.57 -4.30
N ARG A 198 -0.33 11.06 -5.28
CA ARG A 198 -0.58 9.62 -5.45
C ARG A 198 0.70 8.84 -5.70
N SER A 199 1.60 9.37 -6.52
CA SER A 199 2.92 8.80 -6.81
C SER A 199 3.71 8.60 -5.52
N GLU A 200 3.78 9.64 -4.68
CA GLU A 200 4.51 9.59 -3.40
C GLU A 200 3.90 8.55 -2.45
N VAL A 201 2.58 8.57 -2.26
CA VAL A 201 1.86 7.63 -1.39
C VAL A 201 1.97 6.20 -1.91
N LEU A 202 1.83 5.98 -3.21
CA LEU A 202 1.99 4.66 -3.82
C LEU A 202 3.41 4.13 -3.63
N LEU A 203 4.42 4.97 -3.87
CA LEU A 203 5.82 4.59 -3.71
C LEU A 203 6.11 4.21 -2.25
N GLU A 204 5.64 5.02 -1.31
CA GLU A 204 5.73 4.70 0.12
C GLU A 204 5.05 3.37 0.43
N ASN A 205 3.80 3.19 0.01
CA ASN A 205 3.06 1.95 0.24
C ASN A 205 3.77 0.73 -0.36
N PHE A 206 4.35 0.85 -1.55
CA PHE A 206 5.13 -0.23 -2.15
C PHE A 206 6.35 -0.61 -1.31
N LEU A 207 7.03 0.37 -0.72
CA LEU A 207 8.29 0.18 0.02
C LEU A 207 8.09 -0.20 1.50
N THR A 208 7.02 0.27 2.15
CA THR A 208 6.83 0.17 3.60
C THR A 208 5.78 -0.86 4.01
N THR A 209 4.82 -1.19 3.15
CA THR A 209 3.75 -2.14 3.49
C THR A 209 4.37 -3.49 3.84
N PRO A 210 4.15 -4.03 5.05
CA PRO A 210 4.65 -5.35 5.41
C PRO A 210 3.72 -6.45 4.90
N ASP A 211 4.25 -7.67 4.79
CA ASP A 211 3.44 -8.85 4.54
C ASP A 211 2.56 -9.25 5.74
N LYS A 212 1.53 -10.05 5.49
CA LYS A 212 0.63 -10.53 6.55
C LYS A 212 1.27 -11.58 7.46
N GLY A 213 2.25 -12.34 6.97
CA GLY A 213 2.78 -13.52 7.64
C GLY A 213 3.75 -13.18 8.77
N GLU A 214 4.86 -12.52 8.41
CA GLU A 214 5.97 -12.23 9.31
C GLU A 214 6.16 -10.72 9.54
N ASN A 215 5.29 -9.87 9.01
CA ASN A 215 5.47 -8.42 8.94
C ASN A 215 6.78 -8.01 8.22
N ASN A 216 7.22 -8.77 7.24
CA ASN A 216 8.39 -8.45 6.43
C ASN A 216 8.01 -7.46 5.33
N THR A 217 8.76 -6.35 5.26
CA THR A 217 8.72 -5.42 4.12
C THR A 217 9.50 -5.98 2.92
N PRO A 218 9.39 -5.40 1.71
CA PRO A 218 10.24 -5.78 0.58
C PRO A 218 11.74 -5.72 0.90
N LEU A 219 12.18 -4.75 1.70
CA LEU A 219 13.57 -4.66 2.15
C LEU A 219 13.98 -5.83 3.05
N HIS A 220 13.09 -6.32 3.92
CA HIS A 220 13.32 -7.56 4.68
C HIS A 220 13.52 -8.74 3.75
N PHE A 221 12.66 -8.93 2.74
CA PHE A 221 12.80 -10.02 1.78
C PHE A 221 14.14 -9.94 1.02
N ALA A 222 14.46 -8.78 0.45
CA ALA A 222 15.71 -8.58 -0.28
C ALA A 222 16.94 -8.89 0.60
N SER A 223 16.93 -8.41 1.85
CA SER A 223 18.02 -8.64 2.80
C SER A 223 18.09 -10.11 3.24
N LYS A 224 16.96 -10.71 3.62
CA LYS A 224 16.82 -12.11 4.09
C LYS A 224 17.41 -13.12 3.10
N PHE A 225 17.17 -12.90 1.81
CA PHE A 225 17.68 -13.74 0.72
C PHE A 225 19.03 -13.28 0.14
N GLY A 226 19.56 -12.13 0.60
CA GLY A 226 20.89 -11.66 0.23
C GLY A 226 20.96 -10.97 -1.14
N PHE A 227 19.86 -10.44 -1.67
CA PHE A 227 19.82 -9.76 -2.96
C PHE A 227 20.32 -8.32 -2.83
N VAL A 228 21.65 -8.16 -2.80
CA VAL A 228 22.36 -6.88 -2.64
C VAL A 228 21.86 -5.82 -3.63
N ASP A 229 21.66 -6.18 -4.90
CA ASP A 229 21.24 -5.22 -5.94
C ASP A 229 19.85 -4.62 -5.65
N ILE A 230 18.94 -5.42 -5.10
CA ILE A 230 17.61 -4.97 -4.71
C ILE A 230 17.71 -4.11 -3.45
N VAL A 231 18.52 -4.51 -2.46
CA VAL A 231 18.78 -3.68 -1.27
C VAL A 231 19.34 -2.31 -1.67
N ALA A 232 20.34 -2.30 -2.53
CA ALA A 232 20.95 -1.09 -3.06
C ALA A 232 19.94 -0.21 -3.82
N LEU A 233 19.00 -0.80 -4.55
CA LEU A 233 17.94 -0.06 -5.25
C LEU A 233 16.90 0.52 -4.28
N LEU A 234 16.38 -0.28 -3.35
CA LEU A 234 15.33 0.15 -2.42
C LEU A 234 15.82 1.25 -1.47
N THR A 235 17.05 1.14 -0.99
CA THR A 235 17.67 2.11 -0.05
C THR A 235 17.94 3.49 -0.64
N GLN A 236 17.85 3.65 -1.97
CA GLN A 236 17.93 4.96 -2.64
C GLN A 236 16.69 5.83 -2.43
N TYR A 237 15.58 5.22 -1.96
CA TYR A 237 14.30 5.89 -1.84
C TYR A 237 14.02 6.31 -0.42
N SER A 238 13.59 7.56 -0.27
CA SER A 238 13.39 8.18 1.03
C SER A 238 12.31 7.52 1.88
N ALA A 239 11.26 7.05 1.22
CA ALA A 239 10.16 6.36 1.84
C ALA A 239 10.52 4.94 2.30
N CYS A 240 11.69 4.39 1.94
CA CYS A 240 12.09 3.07 2.40
C CYS A 240 12.54 3.12 3.87
N ASN A 241 11.80 2.44 4.76
CA ASN A 241 12.16 2.34 6.16
C ASN A 241 13.25 1.27 6.40
N LEU A 242 14.46 1.73 6.66
CA LEU A 242 15.66 0.89 6.84
C LEU A 242 15.69 0.14 8.18
N SER A 243 14.97 0.63 9.19
CA SER A 243 14.94 0.10 10.55
C SER A 243 13.59 -0.51 10.92
N ALA A 244 12.74 -0.80 9.94
CA ALA A 244 11.45 -1.46 10.16
C ALA A 244 11.67 -2.79 10.89
N LEU A 245 10.85 -3.09 11.90
CA LEU A 245 10.93 -4.35 12.64
C LEU A 245 9.82 -5.30 12.18
N ASN A 246 10.18 -6.54 11.92
CA ASN A 246 9.22 -7.59 11.60
C ASN A 246 8.58 -8.18 12.87
N LYS A 247 7.75 -9.23 12.72
CA LYS A 247 7.05 -9.91 13.83
C LYS A 247 7.99 -10.50 14.89
N TYR A 248 9.25 -10.74 14.52
CA TYR A 248 10.28 -11.27 15.41
C TYR A 248 11.19 -10.16 15.96
N GLU A 249 10.78 -8.89 15.85
CA GLU A 249 11.56 -7.73 16.26
C GLU A 249 12.93 -7.63 15.57
N MET A 250 13.05 -8.23 14.38
CA MET A 250 14.26 -8.18 13.58
C MET A 250 14.14 -7.15 12.48
N SER A 251 15.17 -6.32 12.34
CA SER A 251 15.37 -5.39 11.21
C SER A 251 15.84 -6.12 9.94
N PRO A 252 15.76 -5.48 8.76
CA PRO A 252 16.27 -6.04 7.51
C PRO A 252 17.75 -6.44 7.60
N LEU A 253 18.57 -5.64 8.30
CA LEU A 253 19.98 -5.93 8.49
C LEU A 253 20.20 -7.17 9.39
N GLN A 254 19.39 -7.33 10.44
CA GLN A 254 19.49 -8.50 11.33
C GLN A 254 19.09 -9.81 10.65
N VAL A 255 18.13 -9.77 9.72
CA VAL A 255 17.75 -10.97 8.95
C VAL A 255 18.66 -11.23 7.75
N ALA A 256 19.67 -10.38 7.49
CA ALA A 256 20.47 -10.41 6.27
C ALA A 256 21.11 -11.78 6.00
N CYS A 257 20.90 -12.28 4.78
CA CYS A 257 21.39 -13.57 4.31
C CYS A 257 21.01 -14.79 5.17
N SER A 258 20.00 -14.70 6.06
CA SER A 258 19.53 -15.84 6.86
C SER A 258 18.93 -16.97 6.01
N ARG A 259 18.47 -16.66 4.78
CA ARG A 259 17.95 -17.62 3.79
C ARG A 259 18.75 -17.67 2.50
N TYR A 260 19.92 -17.03 2.46
CA TYR A 260 20.82 -17.10 1.32
C TYR A 260 21.44 -18.51 1.24
N SER A 261 21.42 -19.12 0.04
CA SER A 261 21.89 -20.48 -0.18
C SER A 261 23.41 -20.61 -0.32
N GLY A 262 24.13 -19.51 -0.56
CA GLY A 262 25.59 -19.53 -0.66
C GLY A 262 26.27 -19.58 0.70
N GLU A 263 27.43 -20.22 0.77
CA GLU A 263 28.16 -20.49 2.01
C GLU A 263 29.40 -19.60 2.20
N GLY A 264 29.97 -19.66 3.42
CA GLY A 264 31.27 -19.09 3.77
C GLY A 264 31.44 -17.61 3.42
N ASP A 265 32.45 -17.32 2.60
CA ASP A 265 32.88 -15.95 2.28
C ASP A 265 31.88 -15.20 1.40
N ALA A 266 31.12 -15.90 0.55
CA ALA A 266 30.10 -15.26 -0.27
C ALA A 266 28.97 -14.68 0.59
N LYS A 267 28.56 -15.42 1.64
CA LYS A 267 27.56 -14.94 2.60
C LYS A 267 28.08 -13.75 3.40
N LYS A 268 29.31 -13.84 3.94
CA LYS A 268 29.95 -12.74 4.68
C LYS A 268 30.07 -11.48 3.82
N LYS A 269 30.49 -11.62 2.55
CA LYS A 269 30.58 -10.53 1.59
C LYS A 269 29.22 -9.86 1.38
N ARG A 270 28.16 -10.62 1.13
CA ARG A 270 26.82 -10.06 0.94
C ARG A 270 26.29 -9.36 2.20
N VAL A 271 26.49 -9.92 3.39
CA VAL A 271 26.12 -9.27 4.65
C VAL A 271 26.88 -7.95 4.81
N SER A 272 28.17 -7.93 4.51
CA SER A 272 28.98 -6.71 4.54
C SER A 272 28.46 -5.66 3.55
N GLU A 273 28.13 -6.04 2.31
CA GLU A 273 27.55 -5.11 1.34
C GLU A 273 26.19 -4.58 1.79
N ILE A 274 25.28 -5.43 2.28
CA ILE A 274 23.97 -5.02 2.81
C ILE A 274 24.13 -4.04 3.97
N SER A 275 25.10 -4.30 4.86
CA SER A 275 25.42 -3.40 5.97
C SER A 275 25.85 -2.01 5.51
N LYS A 276 26.52 -1.88 4.36
CA LYS A 276 26.88 -0.57 3.80
C LYS A 276 25.64 0.22 3.37
N TYR A 277 24.63 -0.44 2.81
CA TYR A 277 23.42 0.25 2.37
C TYR A 277 22.45 0.61 3.51
N ILE A 278 22.32 -0.25 4.51
CA ILE A 278 21.30 -0.11 5.57
C ILE A 278 21.89 0.52 6.85
N GLY A 279 23.12 0.16 7.22
CA GLY A 279 23.74 0.53 8.49
C GLY A 279 24.78 1.64 8.39
N ALA A 280 25.11 2.14 7.20
CA ALA A 280 26.09 3.20 7.04
C ALA A 280 25.46 4.60 7.14
N TYR A 281 26.25 5.51 7.68
CA TYR A 281 26.01 6.95 7.64
C TYR A 281 26.94 7.52 6.57
N TYR A 282 26.39 8.29 5.66
CA TYR A 282 27.11 8.97 4.60
C TYR A 282 27.38 10.39 5.02
N ILE A 283 28.64 10.84 4.93
CA ILE A 283 29.01 12.23 5.16
C ILE A 283 29.42 12.79 3.80
N PRO A 284 28.59 13.62 3.15
CA PRO A 284 28.98 14.30 1.92
C PRO A 284 30.22 15.17 2.16
N LEU A 285 31.21 15.01 1.28
CA LEU A 285 32.45 15.81 1.26
C LEU A 285 32.44 16.70 0.02
N TYR A 286 32.37 18.01 0.23
CA TYR A 286 32.48 18.99 -0.84
C TYR A 286 33.91 19.52 -0.89
N ARG A 287 34.57 19.38 -2.04
CA ARG A 287 35.86 20.04 -2.26
C ARG A 287 35.59 21.43 -2.82
N SER A 288 35.77 22.47 -1.99
CA SER A 288 36.07 23.81 -2.49
C SER A 288 37.57 23.91 -2.78
N ALA A 289 37.97 24.81 -3.68
CA ALA A 289 39.37 24.97 -4.11
C ALA A 289 40.35 25.20 -2.94
N ASP A 290 39.85 25.79 -1.84
CA ASP A 290 40.70 26.19 -0.71
C ASP A 290 40.51 25.32 0.54
N PHE A 291 39.31 24.76 0.80
CA PHE A 291 39.05 23.90 1.95
C PHE A 291 37.94 22.87 1.68
N PRO A 292 38.10 21.59 2.10
CA PRO A 292 37.01 20.62 2.07
C PRO A 292 35.96 20.96 3.14
N ILE A 293 34.69 21.08 2.74
CA ILE A 293 33.54 21.27 3.62
C ILE A 293 32.89 19.91 3.87
N LEU A 294 32.78 19.51 5.14
CA LEU A 294 32.03 18.34 5.59
C LEU A 294 30.61 18.79 5.98
N THR A 295 29.58 18.11 5.49
CA THR A 295 28.20 18.35 5.93
C THR A 295 27.77 17.36 7.01
N ALA A 296 26.60 17.59 7.61
CA ALA A 296 26.02 16.66 8.58
C ALA A 296 25.89 15.22 8.00
N PRO A 297 26.07 14.18 8.82
CA PRO A 297 25.88 12.80 8.40
C PRO A 297 24.43 12.55 7.96
N THR A 298 24.28 11.87 6.83
CA THR A 298 23.00 11.47 6.25
C THR A 298 22.94 9.94 6.18
N TYR A 299 21.84 9.33 6.60
CA TYR A 299 21.64 7.88 6.47
C TYR A 299 21.44 7.40 5.02
N ARG A 300 21.48 8.30 4.04
CA ARG A 300 21.24 8.01 2.63
C ARG A 300 22.46 8.27 1.79
N TYR A 301 22.70 7.39 0.83
CA TYR A 301 23.73 7.60 -0.16
C TYR A 301 23.40 8.86 -0.97
N PRO A 302 24.26 9.90 -0.97
CA PRO A 302 23.98 11.15 -1.68
C PRO A 302 23.89 10.89 -3.18
N ARG A 303 22.83 11.42 -3.82
CA ARG A 303 22.77 11.42 -5.30
C ARG A 303 23.89 12.34 -5.81
N PRO A 304 24.59 12.02 -6.91
CA PRO A 304 25.67 12.85 -7.46
C PRO A 304 25.25 14.25 -7.96
N THR A 305 24.02 14.70 -7.72
CA THR A 305 23.39 15.88 -8.32
C THR A 305 23.64 17.15 -7.51
N LEU A 306 24.89 17.46 -7.19
CA LEU A 306 25.20 18.71 -6.52
C LEU A 306 25.69 19.73 -7.54
N ASN A 307 24.75 20.59 -7.94
CA ASN A 307 25.09 21.87 -8.56
C ASN A 307 25.73 22.73 -7.44
N PRO A 308 26.99 23.19 -7.57
CA PRO A 308 27.71 23.90 -6.50
C PRO A 308 27.03 25.18 -6.00
N ASN A 309 26.04 25.70 -6.74
CA ASN A 309 25.36 26.97 -6.47
C ASN A 309 24.18 26.87 -5.47
N GLU A 310 23.78 25.67 -5.04
CA GLU A 310 22.66 25.48 -4.09
C GLU A 310 23.12 25.25 -2.64
N ILE A 311 24.42 25.34 -2.36
CA ILE A 311 24.96 25.16 -1.02
C ILE A 311 24.74 26.45 -0.22
N ASP A 312 23.62 26.51 0.52
CA ASP A 312 23.37 27.58 1.49
C ASP A 312 24.28 27.41 2.72
N VAL A 313 25.44 28.04 2.64
CA VAL A 313 26.49 28.08 3.68
C VAL A 313 26.05 28.74 4.99
N SER A 314 24.87 29.38 5.05
CA SER A 314 24.37 30.05 6.25
C SER A 314 23.96 29.09 7.38
N LYS A 315 23.76 27.80 7.10
CA LYS A 315 23.36 26.78 8.09
C LYS A 315 24.52 26.08 8.81
N CYS A 316 25.77 26.42 8.51
CA CYS A 316 26.95 25.85 9.16
C CYS A 316 27.45 26.62 10.40
N SER A 317 26.64 27.54 10.94
CA SER A 317 26.96 28.22 12.20
C SER A 317 26.42 27.39 13.36
N GLY A 318 27.28 26.58 13.97
CA GLY A 318 26.98 25.94 15.25
C GLY A 318 26.92 27.00 16.35
N ASP A 319 25.78 27.09 17.03
CA ASP A 319 25.70 27.77 18.31
C ASP A 319 26.50 26.97 19.34
N GLY A 320 27.74 27.42 19.55
CA GLY A 320 28.49 27.12 20.75
C GLY A 320 27.98 28.02 21.88
N SER A 321 27.48 27.39 22.94
CA SER A 321 27.44 27.91 24.31
C SER A 321 27.36 26.73 25.27
#